data_AF-A0A3N4LHZ9-F1
#
_entry.id   AF-A0A3N4LHZ9-F1
#
_cell.length_a   1.000
_cell.length_b   1.000
_cell.length_c   1.000
_cell.angle_alpha   90.00
_cell.angle_beta   90.00
_cell.angle_gamma   90.00
#
_symmetry.space_group_name_H-M   'P 1'
#
loop_
_entity.id
_entity.type
_entity.pdbx_description
1 polymer ?
#
loop_
_entity_poly.entity_id
_entity_poly.type
_entity_poly.pdbx_seq_one_letter_code
_entity_poly.pdbx_strand_id
1 'polypeptide(L)'
;MSEPIPESIPTSMDPKSSRPQKKKRLMNPTSQQSVQLNQLFKKPDRVINLSGPKAKTLPSPPEIVANVQGSSAGAGSGEFHVYKASRRRENERVKMMDEE
;
A
#
# COMPACT_ATOMS: atom_id res chain seq x y z
N MET A 1 -2.15 -50.93 25.49
CA MET A 1 -3.16 -49.91 25.86
C MET A 1 -2.42 -48.60 26.07
N SER A 2 -2.41 -47.71 25.08
CA SER A 2 -1.81 -46.37 25.22
C SER A 2 -2.91 -45.39 25.57
N GLU A 3 -2.80 -44.74 26.73
CA GLU A 3 -3.73 -43.71 27.20
C GLU A 3 -3.71 -42.50 26.25
N PRO A 4 -4.86 -41.87 25.94
CA PRO A 4 -4.89 -40.63 25.18
C PRO A 4 -4.46 -39.46 26.08
N ILE A 5 -3.23 -38.99 25.88
CA ILE A 5 -2.69 -37.81 26.56
C ILE A 5 -3.46 -36.55 26.07
N PRO A 6 -3.95 -35.66 26.97
CA PRO A 6 -4.75 -34.49 26.61
C PRO A 6 -3.95 -33.31 26.02
N GLU A 7 -2.77 -33.54 25.47
CA GLU A 7 -1.89 -32.48 24.96
C GLU A 7 -1.83 -32.48 23.42
N SER A 8 -2.92 -32.07 22.77
CA SER A 8 -2.88 -31.58 21.38
C SER A 8 -4.22 -31.00 20.91
N ILE A 9 -4.99 -30.36 21.80
CA ILE A 9 -6.06 -29.49 21.31
C ILE A 9 -5.35 -28.24 20.75
N PRO A 10 -5.49 -27.90 19.46
CA PRO A 10 -4.95 -26.65 18.96
C PRO A 10 -5.57 -25.51 19.78
N THR A 11 -4.74 -24.60 20.30
CA THR A 11 -5.12 -23.45 21.14
C THR A 11 -6.18 -22.53 20.53
N SER A 12 -6.55 -22.74 19.25
CA SER A 12 -7.70 -22.12 18.59
C SER A 12 -9.06 -22.63 19.05
N MET A 13 -9.13 -23.83 19.66
CA MET A 13 -10.37 -24.50 20.09
C MET A 13 -10.58 -24.47 21.62
N ASP A 14 -9.70 -23.82 22.39
CA ASP A 14 -9.84 -23.72 23.84
C ASP A 14 -11.01 -22.79 24.25
N PRO A 15 -12.03 -23.30 24.97
CA PRO A 15 -13.20 -22.52 25.37
C PRO A 15 -12.88 -21.46 26.44
N LYS A 16 -11.69 -21.54 27.07
CA LYS A 16 -11.19 -20.57 28.04
C LYS A 16 -10.39 -19.42 27.41
N SER A 17 -10.11 -19.46 26.09
CA SER A 17 -9.35 -18.40 25.44
C SER A 17 -10.26 -17.20 25.12
N SER A 18 -10.03 -16.06 25.79
CA SER A 18 -10.69 -14.78 25.49
C SER A 18 -10.03 -14.07 24.29
N ARG A 19 -9.61 -14.83 23.28
CA ARG A 19 -9.06 -14.23 22.06
C ARG A 19 -10.24 -13.71 21.26
N PRO A 20 -10.25 -12.44 20.79
CA PRO A 20 -11.30 -11.96 19.92
C PRO A 20 -11.29 -12.80 18.65
N GLN A 21 -12.21 -13.76 18.57
CA GLN A 21 -12.48 -14.46 17.34
C GLN A 21 -12.90 -13.38 16.36
N LYS A 22 -12.03 -13.08 15.38
CA LYS A 22 -12.42 -12.23 14.25
C LYS A 22 -13.58 -12.95 13.60
N LYS A 23 -14.80 -12.58 13.99
CA LYS A 23 -16.03 -12.93 13.30
C LYS A 23 -15.87 -12.31 11.92
N LYS A 24 -15.30 -13.09 11.01
CA LYS A 24 -15.37 -12.86 9.57
C LYS A 24 -16.84 -13.04 9.24
N ARG A 25 -17.65 -12.03 9.59
CA ARG A 25 -19.01 -11.91 9.05
C ARG A 25 -18.78 -11.98 7.54
N LEU A 26 -19.42 -12.94 6.86
CA LEU A 26 -19.51 -12.91 5.41
C LEU A 26 -20.25 -11.61 5.09
N MET A 27 -19.49 -10.55 4.86
CA MET A 27 -20.03 -9.21 4.69
C MET A 27 -20.65 -9.16 3.31
N ASN A 28 -21.96 -9.42 3.25
CA ASN A 28 -22.79 -9.12 2.09
C ASN A 28 -22.50 -7.66 1.65
N PRO A 29 -22.35 -7.35 0.35
CA PRO A 29 -22.17 -5.98 -0.14
C PRO A 29 -23.10 -4.96 0.53
N THR A 30 -24.36 -5.31 0.75
CA THR A 30 -25.34 -4.46 1.44
C THR A 30 -24.94 -4.14 2.90
N SER A 31 -24.37 -5.11 3.60
CA SER A 31 -23.88 -4.93 4.99
C SER A 31 -22.66 -4.00 5.03
N GLN A 32 -21.78 -4.07 4.02
CA GLN A 32 -20.64 -3.14 3.94
C GLN A 32 -21.11 -1.71 3.69
N GLN A 33 -22.08 -1.54 2.78
CA GLN A 33 -22.65 -0.24 2.46
C GLN A 33 -23.35 0.38 3.68
N SER A 34 -24.14 -0.39 4.44
CA SER A 34 -24.82 0.13 5.63
C SER A 34 -23.84 0.59 6.72
N VAL A 35 -22.72 -0.11 6.91
CA VAL A 35 -21.66 0.31 7.83
C VAL A 35 -21.02 1.62 7.39
N GLN A 36 -20.73 1.78 6.09
CA GLN A 36 -20.18 3.02 5.54
C GLN A 36 -21.15 4.20 5.71
N LEU A 37 -22.44 4.00 5.42
CA LEU A 37 -23.48 5.03 5.64
C LEU A 37 -23.58 5.44 7.10
N ASN A 38 -23.62 4.48 8.02
CA ASN A 38 -23.62 4.75 9.46
C ASN A 38 -22.39 5.54 9.90
N GLN A 39 -21.23 5.34 9.26
CA GLN A 39 -20.03 6.11 9.54
C GLN A 39 -20.12 7.56 9.03
N LEU A 40 -20.70 7.78 7.86
CA LEU A 40 -20.91 9.12 7.29
C LEU A 40 -21.91 9.93 8.13
N PHE A 41 -23.00 9.32 8.58
CA PHE A 41 -24.02 9.99 9.39
C PHE A 41 -23.55 10.44 10.77
N LYS A 42 -22.43 9.93 11.30
CA LYS A 42 -21.88 10.38 12.59
C LYS A 42 -21.45 11.85 12.59
N LYS A 43 -21.10 12.40 11.41
CA LYS A 43 -20.61 13.78 11.27
C LYS A 43 -21.12 14.40 9.96
N PRO A 44 -22.39 14.84 9.91
CA PRO A 44 -23.02 15.32 8.69
C PRO A 44 -22.42 16.64 8.18
N ASP A 45 -21.91 17.50 9.05
CA ASP A 45 -21.37 18.82 8.67
C ASP A 45 -19.97 18.75 8.04
N ARG A 46 -19.35 17.56 8.00
CA ARG A 46 -18.00 17.39 7.45
C ARG A 46 -18.04 17.45 5.93
N VAL A 47 -17.33 18.42 5.36
CA VAL A 47 -17.12 18.49 3.90
C VAL A 47 -16.36 17.24 3.43
N ILE A 48 -16.92 16.55 2.42
CA ILE A 48 -16.35 15.35 1.81
C ILE A 48 -15.78 15.73 0.45
N ASN A 49 -14.47 15.52 0.26
CA ASN A 49 -13.82 15.74 -1.03
C ASN A 49 -14.08 14.54 -1.94
N LEU A 50 -14.94 14.73 -2.95
CA LEU A 50 -15.26 13.72 -3.97
C LEU A 50 -14.26 13.69 -5.13
N SER A 51 -13.03 14.19 -4.96
CA SER A 51 -12.05 14.22 -6.04
C SER A 51 -11.82 12.80 -6.55
N GLY A 52 -12.08 12.57 -7.83
CA GLY A 52 -11.85 11.28 -8.49
C GLY A 52 -10.37 10.87 -8.45
N PRO A 53 -10.06 9.64 -8.89
CA PRO A 53 -8.68 9.17 -8.97
C PRO A 53 -7.86 10.14 -9.83
N LYS A 54 -6.82 10.73 -9.22
CA LYS A 54 -5.91 11.61 -9.95
C LYS A 54 -5.25 10.82 -11.07
N ALA A 55 -5.17 11.41 -12.26
CA ALA A 55 -4.38 10.85 -13.35
C ALA A 55 -2.96 10.60 -12.87
N LYS A 56 -2.37 9.47 -13.27
CA LYS A 56 -0.98 9.15 -12.98
C LYS A 56 -0.12 10.04 -13.86
N THR A 57 0.33 11.18 -13.32
CA THR A 57 1.23 12.10 -14.02
C THR A 57 2.63 11.95 -13.47
N LEU A 58 3.63 11.91 -14.35
CA LEU A 58 5.03 11.97 -13.93
C LEU A 58 5.42 13.42 -13.62
N PRO A 59 6.28 13.64 -12.61
CA PRO A 59 6.83 14.96 -12.38
C PRO A 59 7.74 15.35 -13.55
N SER A 60 7.67 16.63 -13.94
CA SER A 60 8.60 17.18 -14.93
C SER A 60 10.05 17.01 -14.46
N PRO A 61 11.00 16.70 -15.38
CA PRO A 61 12.41 16.68 -15.05
C PRO A 61 12.88 18.03 -14.50
N PRO A 62 13.79 18.06 -13.50
CA PRO A 62 14.36 19.30 -13.00
C PRO A 62 15.23 19.97 -14.09
N GLU A 63 15.13 21.29 -14.20
CA GLU A 63 15.87 22.07 -15.23
C GLU A 63 17.37 22.13 -14.95
N ILE A 64 17.76 22.21 -13.67
CA ILE A 64 19.17 22.34 -13.26
C ILE A 64 19.50 21.26 -12.24
N VAL A 65 20.56 20.51 -12.50
CA VAL A 65 21.14 19.53 -11.56
C VAL A 65 22.41 20.12 -10.99
N ALA A 66 22.40 20.49 -9.71
CA ALA A 66 23.51 21.20 -9.08
C ALA A 66 24.70 20.29 -8.69
N ASN A 67 24.49 18.98 -8.65
CA ASN A 67 25.43 17.99 -8.13
C ASN A 67 26.12 17.16 -9.24
N VAL A 68 26.41 17.77 -10.39
CA VAL A 68 27.07 17.09 -11.50
C VAL A 68 28.57 17.03 -11.25
N GLN A 69 29.09 15.80 -11.13
CA GLN A 69 30.53 15.55 -11.05
C GLN A 69 31.18 15.78 -12.42
N GLY A 70 32.45 16.21 -12.46
CA GLY A 70 33.17 16.49 -13.71
C GLY A 70 33.21 15.29 -14.66
N SER A 71 33.25 15.55 -15.97
CA SER A 71 33.11 14.51 -17.01
C SER A 71 34.21 13.45 -17.01
N SER A 72 35.41 13.78 -16.51
CA SER A 72 36.54 12.85 -16.38
C SER A 72 36.67 12.24 -14.98
N ALA A 73 35.76 12.56 -14.06
CA ALA A 73 35.82 12.08 -12.69
C ALA A 73 35.26 10.64 -12.61
N GLY A 74 35.89 9.79 -11.78
CA GLY A 74 35.55 8.37 -11.67
C GLY A 74 34.18 8.10 -11.04
N ALA A 75 33.69 6.86 -11.16
CA ALA A 75 32.41 6.47 -10.57
C ALA A 75 32.45 6.54 -9.03
N GLY A 76 31.63 7.41 -8.45
CA GLY A 76 31.42 7.48 -7.00
C GLY A 76 30.51 6.36 -6.48
N SER A 77 30.52 6.14 -5.16
CA SER A 77 29.69 5.11 -4.52
C SER A 77 28.17 5.35 -4.68
N GLY A 78 27.76 6.60 -4.88
CA GLY A 78 26.35 6.98 -5.10
C GLY A 78 25.89 6.88 -6.55
N GLU A 79 26.81 6.77 -7.52
CA GLU A 79 26.48 6.87 -8.96
C GLU A 79 25.53 5.75 -9.40
N PHE A 80 25.70 4.56 -8.83
CA PHE A 80 24.78 3.44 -9.07
C PHE A 80 23.34 3.78 -8.67
N HIS A 81 23.14 4.46 -7.55
CA HIS A 81 21.80 4.82 -7.08
C HIS A 81 21.18 5.95 -7.91
N VAL A 82 22.00 6.90 -8.36
CA VAL A 82 21.58 7.95 -9.30
C VAL A 82 21.06 7.32 -10.59
N TYR A 83 21.83 6.41 -11.21
CA TYR A 83 21.41 5.66 -12.39
C TYR A 83 20.15 4.82 -12.16
N LYS A 84 20.07 4.09 -11.04
CA LYS A 84 18.89 3.28 -10.72
C LYS A 84 17.62 4.13 -10.64
N ALA A 85 17.70 5.31 -10.03
CA ALA A 85 16.58 6.23 -9.92
C ALA A 85 16.21 6.87 -11.26
N SER A 86 17.20 7.31 -12.06
CA SER A 86 16.96 7.90 -13.38
C SER A 86 16.36 6.89 -14.35
N ARG A 87 16.88 5.65 -14.37
CA ARG A 87 16.36 4.56 -15.21
C ARG A 87 14.92 4.21 -14.86
N ARG A 88 14.59 4.15 -13.56
CA ARG A 88 13.20 3.91 -13.13
C ARG A 88 12.28 5.01 -13.64
N ARG A 89 12.65 6.27 -13.45
CA ARG A 89 11.87 7.43 -13.90
C ARG A 89 11.66 7.40 -15.42
N GLU A 90 12.70 7.07 -16.18
CA GLU A 90 12.64 7.02 -17.64
C GLU A 90 11.78 5.86 -18.15
N ASN A 91 11.89 4.67 -17.56
CA ASN A 91 11.03 3.55 -17.91
C ASN A 91 9.55 3.84 -17.61
N GLU A 92 9.26 4.49 -16.48
CA GLU A 92 7.91 4.94 -16.15
C GLU A 92 7.41 5.97 -17.18
N ARG A 93 8.28 6.86 -17.66
CA ARG A 93 7.96 7.86 -18.70
C ARG A 93 7.63 7.22 -20.03
N VAL A 94 8.47 6.31 -20.51
CA VAL A 94 8.23 5.57 -21.75
C VAL A 94 6.96 4.74 -21.63
N LYS A 95 6.78 4.02 -20.53
CA LYS A 95 5.59 3.22 -20.28
C LYS A 95 4.30 4.06 -20.30
N MET A 96 4.28 5.25 -19.71
CA MET A 96 3.11 6.12 -19.77
C MET A 96 2.85 6.68 -21.17
N MET A 97 3.91 6.93 -21.96
CA MET A 97 3.80 7.36 -23.36
C MET A 97 3.28 6.22 -24.26
N ASP A 98 3.60 4.97 -23.94
CA ASP A 98 3.12 3.79 -24.67
C ASP A 98 1.68 3.38 -24.26
N GLU A 99 1.26 3.74 -23.04
CA GLU A 99 -0.09 3.47 -22.51
C GLU A 99 -1.14 4.53 -22.91
N GLU A 100 -0.68 5.68 -23.41
CA GLU A 100 -1.50 6.77 -23.97
C GLU A 100 -1.91 6.48 -25.42
#